data_AF-A0A8B9M7S9-F1
#
_entry.id   AF-A0A8B9M7S9-F1
#
_cell.length_a   1.000
_cell.length_b   1.000
_cell.length_c   1.000
_cell.angle_alpha   90.00
_cell.angle_beta   90.00
_cell.angle_gamma   90.00
#
_symmetry.space_group_name_H-M   'P 1'
#
loop_
_entity.id
_entity.type
_entity.pdbx_description
1 polymer ?
#
loop_
_entity_poly.entity_id
_entity_poly.type
_entity_poly.pdbx_seq_one_letter_code
_entity_poly.pdbx_strand_id
1 'polypeptide(L)'
;MRYAESPLPALSALERVQLAEEPRTRFDPVVVASRLRQMGDQCNMDFERVSSEALAEVLKGKMEKFEAAVDSLSRSWSDQNPELVYERVFLSVSVKLLMYVAKKVPAMVHPNQLIKVINGNFRVRNYIEDCGGWVRV
;
A
#
# COMPACT_ATOMS: atom_id res chain seq x y z
N MET A 1 38.03 42.31 33.99
CA MET A 1 36.95 41.30 34.01
C MET A 1 36.54 41.03 32.56
N ARG A 2 36.89 39.87 32.00
CA ARG A 2 36.48 39.45 30.65
C ARG A 2 35.25 38.54 30.78
N TYR A 3 34.20 38.84 30.01
CA TYR A 3 33.11 37.90 29.78
C TYR A 3 33.68 36.69 29.03
N ALA A 4 33.65 35.52 29.65
CA ALA A 4 33.92 34.27 28.95
C ALA A 4 32.57 33.76 28.42
N GLU A 5 32.37 33.85 27.12
CA GLU A 5 31.33 33.07 26.45
C GLU A 5 31.62 31.58 26.67
N SER A 6 30.61 30.87 27.16
CA SER A 6 30.60 29.42 27.22
C SER A 6 30.71 28.84 25.81
N PRO A 7 31.68 27.97 25.50
CA PRO A 7 31.62 27.18 24.28
C PRO A 7 30.53 26.11 24.48
N LEU A 8 29.50 26.12 23.63
CA LEU A 8 28.63 24.96 23.46
C LEU A 8 29.51 23.72 23.19
N PRO A 9 29.22 22.56 23.81
CA PRO A 9 30.02 21.36 23.56
C PRO A 9 29.93 21.01 22.07
N ALA A 10 31.08 20.99 21.41
CA ALA A 10 31.21 20.49 20.06
C ALA A 10 30.82 19.00 20.07
N LEU A 11 29.64 18.71 19.53
CA LEU A 11 29.16 17.33 19.34
C LEU A 11 30.26 16.50 18.70
N SER A 12 30.56 15.36 19.34
CA SER A 12 31.67 14.51 18.95
C SER A 12 31.47 13.96 17.54
N ALA A 13 32.57 13.74 16.81
CA ALA A 13 32.51 13.13 15.47
C ALA A 13 31.78 11.77 15.48
N LEU A 14 31.74 11.08 16.62
CA LEU A 14 31.00 9.83 16.83
C LEU A 14 29.47 10.02 16.88
N GLU A 15 28.98 11.14 17.41
CA GLU A 15 27.54 11.48 17.34
C GLU A 15 27.10 11.86 15.93
N ARG A 16 27.99 12.44 15.11
CA ARG A 16 27.72 12.71 13.69
C ARG A 16 27.68 11.44 12.83
N VAL A 17 28.41 10.39 13.22
CA VAL A 17 28.42 9.11 12.50
C VAL A 17 27.17 8.27 12.82
N GLN A 18 26.44 8.54 13.91
CA GLN A 18 25.18 7.85 14.20
C GLN A 18 23.96 8.42 13.47
N LEU A 19 24.09 9.56 12.79
CA LEU A 19 23.01 10.14 11.97
C LEU A 19 23.08 9.75 10.49
N ALA A 20 24.09 9.00 10.08
CA ALA A 20 24.29 8.58 8.70
C ALA A 20 24.06 7.07 8.57
N GLU A 21 23.01 6.73 7.82
CA GLU A 21 22.54 5.38 7.49
C GLU A 21 21.71 4.71 8.59
N GLU A 22 20.42 5.10 8.68
CA GLU A 22 19.41 4.06 8.83
C GLU A 22 19.77 2.95 7.84
N PRO A 23 19.90 1.68 8.28
CA PRO A 23 20.26 0.61 7.37
C PRO A 23 19.28 0.67 6.21
N ARG A 24 19.78 0.87 4.98
CA ARG A 24 18.96 0.79 3.77
C ARG A 24 18.25 -0.55 3.89
N THR A 25 16.97 -0.52 4.24
CA THR A 25 16.18 -1.73 4.45
C THR A 25 16.19 -2.44 3.11
N ARG A 26 17.02 -3.48 3.01
CA ARG A 26 17.20 -4.24 1.79
C ARG A 26 15.82 -4.71 1.36
N PHE A 27 15.51 -4.56 0.08
CA PHE A 27 14.23 -5.03 -0.45
C PHE A 27 14.07 -6.52 -0.14
N ASP A 28 13.04 -6.82 0.65
CA ASP A 28 12.65 -8.19 1.01
C ASP A 28 11.22 -8.42 0.50
N PRO A 29 11.03 -9.27 -0.53
CA PRO A 29 9.71 -9.53 -1.09
C PRO A 29 8.75 -10.21 -0.09
N VAL A 30 9.27 -10.93 0.90
CA VAL A 30 8.44 -11.59 1.94
C VAL A 30 7.86 -10.54 2.89
N VAL A 31 8.65 -9.54 3.27
CA VAL A 31 8.19 -8.42 4.09
C VAL A 31 7.12 -7.62 3.36
N VAL A 32 7.35 -7.28 2.09
CA VAL A 32 6.38 -6.54 1.26
C VAL A 32 5.07 -7.34 1.09
N ALA A 33 5.16 -8.63 0.76
CA ALA A 33 3.99 -9.48 0.62
C ALA A 33 3.21 -9.61 1.94
N SER A 34 3.90 -9.70 3.07
CA SER A 34 3.27 -9.78 4.40
C SER A 34 2.52 -8.49 4.76
N ARG A 35 3.09 -7.32 4.46
CA ARG A 35 2.43 -6.03 4.67
C ARG A 35 1.22 -5.84 3.77
N LEU A 36 1.35 -6.13 2.47
CA LEU A 36 0.22 -6.08 1.55
C LEU A 36 -0.91 -6.99 2.01
N ARG A 37 -0.60 -8.20 2.48
CA ARG A 37 -1.58 -9.10 3.07
C ARG A 37 -2.25 -8.48 4.30
N GLN A 38 -1.49 -7.90 5.21
CA GLN A 38 -2.03 -7.21 6.39
C GLN A 38 -2.98 -6.07 6.01
N MET A 39 -2.62 -5.26 5.01
CA MET A 39 -3.50 -4.20 4.49
C MET A 39 -4.81 -4.77 3.92
N GLY A 40 -4.73 -5.86 3.15
CA GLY A 40 -5.90 -6.56 2.62
C GLY A 40 -6.79 -7.16 3.72
N ASP A 41 -6.19 -7.70 4.78
CA ASP A 41 -6.90 -8.28 5.92
C ASP A 41 -7.60 -7.20 6.78
N GLN A 42 -7.02 -5.99 6.87
CA GLN A 42 -7.61 -4.84 7.54
C GLN A 42 -8.81 -4.25 6.78
N CYS A 43 -8.84 -4.39 5.46
CA CYS A 43 -10.01 -4.00 4.69
C CYS A 43 -11.20 -4.88 5.13
N ASN A 44 -12.24 -4.27 5.69
CA ASN A 44 -13.39 -4.98 6.26
C ASN A 44 -14.58 -5.13 5.28
N MET A 45 -14.40 -4.73 4.02
CA MET A 45 -15.47 -4.74 3.01
C MET A 45 -16.07 -6.13 2.79
N ASP A 46 -17.39 -6.23 2.79
CA ASP A 46 -18.12 -7.46 2.47
C ASP A 46 -18.56 -7.44 1.01
N PHE A 47 -17.81 -8.10 0.13
CA PHE A 47 -18.07 -8.11 -1.31
C PHE A 47 -19.41 -8.78 -1.69
N GLU A 48 -20.00 -9.58 -0.82
CA GLU A 48 -21.33 -10.16 -1.07
C GLU A 48 -22.45 -9.12 -0.89
N ARG A 49 -22.18 -8.04 -0.14
CA ARG A 49 -23.13 -6.95 0.12
C ARG A 49 -22.91 -5.72 -0.76
N VAL A 50 -21.74 -5.62 -1.40
CA VAL A 50 -21.43 -4.48 -2.27
C VAL A 50 -22.07 -4.68 -3.65
N SER A 51 -22.91 -3.73 -4.04
CA SER A 51 -23.45 -3.67 -5.39
C SER A 51 -22.48 -2.92 -6.30
N SER A 52 -21.75 -3.65 -7.14
CA SER A 52 -20.88 -3.08 -8.17
C SER A 52 -20.94 -3.95 -9.43
N GLU A 53 -21.27 -3.35 -10.56
CA GLU A 53 -21.30 -4.06 -11.85
C GLU A 53 -19.92 -4.62 -12.20
N ALA A 54 -18.86 -3.80 -12.01
CA ALA A 54 -17.49 -4.23 -12.28
C ALA A 54 -17.08 -5.41 -11.39
N LEU A 55 -17.48 -5.42 -10.12
CA LEU A 55 -17.25 -6.56 -9.22
C LEU A 55 -17.97 -7.82 -9.71
N ALA A 56 -19.24 -7.70 -10.10
CA ALA A 56 -20.01 -8.82 -10.62
C ALA A 56 -19.36 -9.43 -11.88
N GLU A 57 -18.86 -8.59 -12.78
CA GLU A 57 -18.15 -9.03 -13.98
C GLU A 57 -16.81 -9.72 -13.66
N VAL A 58 -16.04 -9.20 -12.70
CA VAL A 58 -14.82 -9.86 -12.20
C VAL A 58 -15.13 -11.26 -11.66
N LEU A 59 -16.21 -11.41 -10.89
CA LEU A 59 -16.63 -12.71 -10.35
C LEU A 59 -17.13 -13.68 -11.42
N LYS A 60 -17.53 -13.19 -12.60
CA LYS A 60 -17.79 -14.01 -13.80
C LYS A 60 -16.52 -14.35 -14.58
N GLY A 61 -15.34 -13.92 -14.11
CA GLY A 61 -14.04 -14.20 -14.72
C GLY A 61 -13.49 -13.10 -15.62
N LYS A 62 -14.16 -11.93 -15.72
CA LYS A 62 -13.70 -10.81 -16.54
C LYS A 62 -12.65 -9.97 -15.81
N MET A 63 -11.42 -10.49 -15.76
CA MET A 63 -10.32 -9.85 -15.03
C MET A 63 -9.89 -8.50 -15.62
N GLU A 64 -10.24 -8.18 -16.85
CA GLU A 64 -10.10 -6.84 -17.43
C GLU A 64 -10.93 -5.78 -16.70
N LYS A 65 -11.97 -6.18 -15.94
CA LYS A 65 -12.78 -5.27 -15.10
C LYS A 65 -12.21 -5.08 -13.69
N PHE A 66 -11.13 -5.78 -13.34
CA PHE A 66 -10.58 -5.76 -11.98
C PHE A 66 -10.17 -4.36 -11.52
N GLU A 67 -9.47 -3.59 -12.36
CA GLU A 67 -9.06 -2.22 -12.01
C GLU A 67 -10.27 -1.32 -11.77
N ALA A 68 -11.28 -1.39 -12.64
CA ALA A 68 -12.51 -0.62 -12.49
C ALA A 68 -13.28 -1.01 -11.21
N ALA A 69 -13.29 -2.31 -10.86
CA ALA A 69 -13.86 -2.78 -9.60
C ALA A 69 -13.07 -2.20 -8.42
N VAL A 70 -11.74 -2.30 -8.42
CA VAL A 70 -10.89 -1.74 -7.36
C VAL A 70 -11.15 -0.24 -7.19
N ASP A 71 -11.17 0.56 -8.26
CA ASP A 71 -11.39 2.01 -8.14
C ASP A 71 -12.76 2.33 -7.56
N SER A 72 -13.82 1.69 -8.08
CA SER A 72 -15.19 1.84 -7.56
C SER A 72 -15.30 1.49 -6.07
N LEU A 73 -14.73 0.36 -5.67
CA LEU A 73 -14.73 -0.12 -4.29
C LEU A 73 -13.88 0.78 -3.39
N SER A 74 -12.73 1.25 -3.89
CA SER A 74 -11.82 2.14 -3.15
C SER A 74 -12.50 3.46 -2.81
N ARG A 75 -13.22 4.06 -3.76
CA ARG A 75 -13.99 5.28 -3.50
C ARG A 75 -15.07 5.04 -2.43
N SER A 76 -15.87 3.99 -2.60
CA SER A 76 -16.92 3.65 -1.65
C SER A 76 -16.39 3.35 -0.24
N TRP A 77 -15.22 2.73 -0.12
CA TRP A 77 -14.61 2.44 1.18
C TRP A 77 -13.93 3.65 1.80
N SER A 78 -13.34 4.52 0.98
CA SER A 78 -12.75 5.80 1.43
C SER A 78 -13.80 6.68 2.09
N ASP A 79 -15.03 6.72 1.55
CA ASP A 79 -16.14 7.47 2.15
C ASP A 79 -16.49 6.99 3.58
N GLN A 80 -16.21 5.72 3.89
CA GLN A 80 -16.44 5.11 5.21
C GLN A 80 -15.21 5.19 6.13
N ASN A 81 -14.02 5.44 5.58
CA ASN A 81 -12.74 5.47 6.30
C ASN A 81 -11.96 6.73 5.91
N PRO A 82 -12.48 7.93 6.24
CA PRO A 82 -11.90 9.20 5.81
C PRO A 82 -10.51 9.48 6.40
N GLU A 83 -10.10 8.74 7.42
CA GLU A 83 -8.77 8.80 8.02
C GLU A 83 -7.69 8.15 7.15
N LEU A 84 -8.08 7.27 6.22
CA LEU A 84 -7.16 6.60 5.31
C LEU A 84 -7.02 7.40 4.02
N VAL A 85 -5.77 7.63 3.61
CA VAL A 85 -5.50 8.17 2.28
C VAL A 85 -5.93 7.18 1.20
N TYR A 86 -6.40 7.71 0.06
CA TYR A 86 -6.93 6.92 -1.05
C TYR A 86 -5.96 5.82 -1.50
N GLU A 87 -4.65 6.09 -1.52
CA GLU A 87 -3.64 5.14 -1.98
C GLU A 87 -3.53 3.93 -1.06
N ARG A 88 -3.64 4.11 0.26
CA ARG A 88 -3.73 2.98 1.22
C ARG A 88 -5.02 2.21 1.02
N VAL A 89 -6.15 2.90 0.85
CA VAL A 89 -7.44 2.27 0.55
C VAL A 89 -7.35 1.42 -0.71
N PHE A 90 -6.79 1.97 -1.78
CA PHE A 90 -6.62 1.30 -3.07
C PHE A 90 -5.78 0.03 -2.94
N LEU A 91 -4.65 0.09 -2.24
CA LEU A 91 -3.80 -1.08 -1.98
C LEU A 91 -4.55 -2.15 -1.19
N SER A 92 -5.22 -1.77 -0.10
CA SER A 92 -5.99 -2.70 0.74
C SER A 92 -7.12 -3.38 -0.04
N VAL A 93 -7.91 -2.61 -0.79
CA VAL A 93 -9.02 -3.12 -1.61
C VAL A 93 -8.51 -4.03 -2.72
N SER A 94 -7.41 -3.66 -3.39
CA SER A 94 -6.79 -4.48 -4.44
C SER A 94 -6.40 -5.86 -3.93
N VAL A 95 -5.70 -5.93 -2.79
CA VAL A 95 -5.26 -7.19 -2.20
C VAL A 95 -6.46 -8.01 -1.73
N LYS A 96 -7.42 -7.38 -1.03
CA LYS A 96 -8.61 -8.06 -0.53
C LYS A 96 -9.44 -8.65 -1.68
N LEU A 97 -9.67 -7.87 -2.73
CA LEU A 97 -10.44 -8.32 -3.88
C LEU A 97 -9.74 -9.49 -4.57
N LEU A 98 -8.43 -9.42 -4.79
CA LEU A 98 -7.69 -10.51 -5.41
C LEU A 98 -7.77 -11.80 -4.58
N MET A 99 -7.62 -11.72 -3.26
CA MET A 99 -7.76 -12.87 -2.36
C MET A 99 -9.17 -13.45 -2.40
N TYR A 100 -10.19 -12.61 -2.54
CA TYR A 100 -11.57 -13.05 -2.67
C TYR A 100 -11.83 -13.76 -4.00
N VAL A 101 -11.36 -13.18 -5.11
CA VAL A 101 -11.44 -13.78 -6.45
C VAL A 101 -10.69 -15.11 -6.48
N ALA A 102 -9.50 -15.20 -5.87
CA ALA A 102 -8.73 -16.43 -5.77
C ALA A 102 -9.47 -17.56 -5.04
N LYS A 103 -10.34 -17.21 -4.07
CA LYS A 103 -11.17 -18.18 -3.35
C LYS A 103 -12.40 -18.61 -4.16
N LYS A 104 -13.01 -17.68 -4.92
CA LYS A 104 -14.29 -17.91 -5.63
C LYS A 104 -14.10 -18.47 -7.04
N VAL A 105 -13.12 -17.96 -7.77
CA VAL A 105 -12.82 -18.31 -9.17
C VAL A 105 -11.30 -18.41 -9.39
N PRO A 106 -10.62 -19.38 -8.73
CA PRO A 106 -9.15 -19.49 -8.73
C PRO A 106 -8.52 -19.57 -10.12
N ALA A 107 -9.22 -20.19 -11.08
CA ALA A 107 -8.74 -20.36 -12.45
C ALA A 107 -8.49 -19.05 -13.20
N MET A 108 -9.08 -17.94 -12.74
CA MET A 108 -9.00 -16.63 -13.40
C MET A 108 -7.92 -15.72 -12.79
N VAL A 109 -7.29 -16.11 -11.67
CA VAL A 109 -6.30 -15.26 -11.01
C VAL A 109 -4.93 -15.41 -11.67
N HIS A 110 -4.45 -14.31 -12.24
CA HIS A 110 -3.08 -14.24 -12.75
C HIS A 110 -2.14 -13.61 -11.72
N PRO A 111 -0.92 -14.17 -11.52
CA PRO A 111 0.07 -13.62 -10.58
C PRO A 111 0.40 -12.14 -10.82
N ASN A 112 0.36 -11.71 -12.08
CA ASN A 112 0.73 -10.35 -12.47
C ASN A 112 -0.42 -9.33 -12.37
N GLN A 113 -1.64 -9.77 -12.03
CA GLN A 113 -2.80 -8.87 -12.04
C GLN A 113 -2.63 -7.72 -11.05
N LEU A 114 -2.23 -8.03 -9.82
CA LEU A 114 -2.03 -7.03 -8.77
C LEU A 114 -0.93 -6.03 -9.16
N ILE A 115 0.15 -6.54 -9.73
CA ILE A 115 1.29 -5.72 -10.18
C ILE A 115 0.84 -4.74 -11.25
N LYS A 116 0.06 -5.20 -12.25
CA LYS A 116 -0.47 -4.34 -13.31
C LYS A 116 -1.36 -3.22 -12.77
N VAL A 117 -2.28 -3.56 -11.87
CA VAL A 117 -3.26 -2.61 -11.32
C VAL A 117 -2.55 -1.55 -10.45
N ILE A 118 -1.63 -1.97 -9.58
CA ILE A 118 -0.90 -1.03 -8.73
C ILE A 118 0.02 -0.15 -9.56
N ASN A 119 0.80 -0.74 -10.47
CA ASN A 119 1.71 0.04 -11.32
C ASN A 119 0.96 0.85 -12.39
N GLY A 120 -0.28 0.53 -12.72
CA GLY A 120 -1.12 1.32 -13.62
C GLY A 120 -1.59 2.63 -12.98
N ASN A 121 -1.71 2.67 -11.65
CA ASN A 121 -2.19 3.84 -10.92
C ASN A 121 -1.04 4.79 -10.53
N PHE A 122 -0.92 5.91 -11.25
CA PHE A 122 0.12 6.92 -11.01
C PHE A 122 0.12 7.47 -9.57
N ARG A 123 -1.06 7.70 -8.97
CA ARG A 123 -1.14 8.20 -7.58
C ARG A 123 -0.52 7.21 -6.60
N VAL A 124 -0.88 5.94 -6.74
CA VAL A 124 -0.37 4.87 -5.86
C VAL A 124 1.12 4.69 -6.03
N ARG A 125 1.63 4.71 -7.27
CA ARG A 125 3.08 4.65 -7.53
C ARG A 125 3.83 5.79 -6.84
N ASN A 126 3.38 7.02 -7.04
CA ASN A 126 4.03 8.18 -6.43
C ASN A 126 3.96 8.11 -4.90
N TYR A 127 2.82 7.71 -4.34
CA TYR A 127 2.69 7.51 -2.90
C TYR A 127 3.70 6.49 -2.36
N ILE A 128 3.92 5.37 -3.06
CA ILE A 128 4.93 4.38 -2.67
C ILE A 128 6.34 4.99 -2.73
N GLU A 129 6.65 5.76 -3.76
CA GLU A 129 7.93 6.46 -3.90
C GLU A 129 8.15 7.50 -2.79
N ASP A 130 7.13 8.32 -2.50
CA ASP A 130 7.14 9.33 -1.43
C ASP A 130 7.28 8.71 -0.04
N CYS A 131 6.76 7.50 0.17
CA CYS A 131 7.00 6.74 1.41
C CYS A 131 8.45 6.23 1.53
N GLY A 132 9.26 6.28 0.47
CA GLY A 132 10.59 5.67 0.42
C GLY A 132 10.60 4.21 -0.04
N GLY A 133 9.58 3.80 -0.81
CA GLY A 133 9.42 2.48 -1.41
C GLY A 133 8.56 1.52 -0.59
N TRP A 134 8.38 0.30 -1.14
CA TRP A 134 7.50 -0.74 -0.59
C TRP A 134 7.78 -1.16 0.86
N VAL A 135 9.02 -1.00 1.34
CA VAL A 135 9.41 -1.37 2.71
C VAL A 135 8.99 -0.30 3.74
N ARG A 136 8.47 0.84 3.31
CA ARG A 136 8.00 1.93 4.18
C ARG A 136 6.51 2.27 4.01
N VAL A 137 5.86 1.65 3.04
CA VAL A 137 4.39 1.61 2.90
C VAL A 137 3.79 0.71 3.98
#